data_AF-A0A8S4G752-F1
#
_entry.id   AF-A0A8S4G752-F1
#
_cell.length_a   1.000
_cell.length_b   1.000
_cell.length_c   1.000
_cell.angle_alpha   90.00
_cell.angle_beta   90.00
_cell.angle_gamma   90.00
#
_symmetry.space_group_name_H-M   'P 1'
#
loop_
_entity.id
_entity.type
_entity.pdbx_description
1 polymer ?
#
loop_
_entity_poly.entity_id
_entity_poly.type
_entity_poly.pdbx_seq_one_letter_code
_entity_poly.pdbx_strand_id
1 'polypeptide(L)'
;MYAIRSVRVRQLAKWKEYHSGLGVFGHRPQTTVDSDTPKEVLSLRNEHSRAQRLVEAYRTHGHKRATIDNVDYRQGSREVKELETSRYGLSPQDEVDLGLLYGRSGKEPVQNLVQELEDIYCGPISYEYSYLETEAEREWFARRVETTSESDKLDKDRKIQIAKELLHSQTWDKFLATKYPTVKRYCGEGAESLLTFFSSLFRLSTEGSVEHLVVGMAHRGKLNALTGVLQCRPARIFHKFSGNPEFPEEANSTCDISTHFSVSEDIKVNNKSVHVSLLNNPSHLEVSSPVSMGKTRAKQLQIKEGDYSPDGSSRMGDKIVNVQRRGKWSKLGKAV
;
A
#
# COMPACT_ATOMS: atom_id res chain seq x y z
N MET A 1 -27.44 75.92 -25.78
CA MET A 1 -28.20 75.13 -24.80
C MET A 1 -28.74 73.94 -25.59
N TYR A 2 -28.16 72.74 -25.58
CA TYR A 2 -27.92 71.83 -24.46
C TYR A 2 -26.65 70.98 -24.69
N ALA A 3 -25.89 70.76 -23.62
CA ALA A 3 -24.69 69.94 -23.60
C ALA A 3 -25.04 68.44 -23.59
N ILE A 4 -24.51 67.68 -24.54
CA ILE A 4 -24.54 66.20 -24.52
C ILE A 4 -23.41 65.75 -23.60
N ARG A 5 -23.73 65.43 -22.35
CA ARG A 5 -22.80 64.75 -21.43
C ARG A 5 -22.67 63.29 -21.85
N SER A 6 -21.49 62.91 -22.32
CA SER A 6 -21.14 61.51 -22.53
C SER A 6 -21.10 60.79 -21.18
N VAL A 7 -21.99 59.82 -21.00
CA VAL A 7 -21.95 58.91 -19.85
C VAL A 7 -20.85 57.89 -20.15
N ARG A 8 -19.67 58.06 -19.54
CA ARG A 8 -18.66 57.00 -19.48
C ARG A 8 -19.19 55.88 -18.59
N VAL A 9 -19.70 54.82 -19.20
CA VAL A 9 -19.89 53.53 -18.52
C VAL A 9 -18.51 53.03 -18.15
N ARG A 10 -18.13 53.16 -16.88
CA ARG A 10 -16.98 52.43 -16.33
C ARG A 10 -17.34 50.94 -16.41
N GLN A 11 -16.79 50.24 -17.40
CA GLN A 11 -16.69 48.78 -17.36
C GLN A 11 -15.80 48.43 -16.16
N LEU A 12 -16.40 48.22 -14.99
CA LEU A 12 -15.79 47.48 -13.90
C LEU A 12 -15.95 45.99 -14.21
N ALA A 13 -15.29 45.52 -15.27
CA ALA A 13 -15.03 44.10 -15.44
C ALA A 13 -13.89 43.73 -14.47
N LYS A 14 -14.19 43.68 -13.17
CA LYS A 14 -13.37 42.90 -12.24
C LYS A 14 -13.63 41.44 -12.59
N TRP A 15 -12.79 40.89 -13.47
CA TRP A 15 -12.60 39.45 -13.51
C TRP A 15 -12.21 39.04 -12.09
N LYS A 16 -13.13 38.40 -11.37
CA LYS A 16 -12.79 37.68 -10.15
C LYS A 16 -11.97 36.51 -10.64
N GLU A 17 -10.64 36.64 -10.61
CA GLU A 17 -9.76 35.50 -10.75
C GLU A 17 -10.08 34.55 -9.58
N TYR A 18 -10.86 33.51 -9.87
CA TYR A 18 -11.16 32.41 -8.94
C TYR A 18 -9.93 31.53 -8.69
N HIS A 19 -8.82 31.80 -9.38
CA HIS A 19 -7.56 31.12 -9.22
C HIS A 19 -6.68 31.93 -8.29
N SER A 20 -6.86 31.75 -6.98
CA SER A 20 -5.79 32.09 -6.05
C SER A 20 -4.65 31.10 -6.30
N GLY A 21 -3.41 31.57 -6.41
CA GLY A 21 -2.22 30.70 -6.46
C GLY A 21 -2.07 29.78 -5.23
N LEU A 22 -2.97 29.93 -4.24
CA LEU A 22 -3.08 29.15 -3.02
C LEU A 22 -4.10 27.99 -3.12
N GLY A 23 -4.76 27.81 -4.28
CA GLY A 23 -5.77 26.76 -4.50
C GLY A 23 -7.21 27.18 -4.21
N VAL A 24 -8.10 26.20 -4.07
CA VAL A 24 -9.51 26.37 -3.64
C VAL A 24 -9.79 25.48 -2.42
N PHE A 25 -10.88 25.72 -1.68
CA PHE A 25 -11.18 24.91 -0.49
C PHE A 25 -11.22 23.41 -0.83
N GLY A 26 -10.41 22.62 -0.12
CA GLY A 26 -10.30 21.19 -0.34
C GLY A 26 -9.50 20.79 -1.59
N HIS A 27 -8.74 21.71 -2.19
CA HIS A 27 -7.78 21.39 -3.24
C HIS A 27 -6.59 22.34 -3.23
N ARG A 28 -5.39 21.80 -2.96
CA ARG A 28 -4.13 22.53 -3.07
C ARG A 28 -3.35 22.03 -4.29
N PRO A 29 -2.86 22.93 -5.18
CA PRO A 29 -1.98 22.54 -6.27
C PRO A 29 -0.74 21.84 -5.72
N GLN A 30 -0.39 20.70 -6.30
CA GLN A 30 0.85 20.01 -5.95
C GLN A 30 2.00 20.58 -6.78
N THR A 31 3.13 20.85 -6.13
CA THR A 31 4.40 21.07 -6.83
C THR A 31 4.93 19.74 -7.32
N THR A 32 5.17 19.63 -8.62
CA THR A 32 5.91 18.51 -9.20
C THR A 32 7.33 18.53 -8.64
N VAL A 33 7.75 17.42 -8.06
CA VAL A 33 9.14 17.23 -7.62
C VAL A 33 9.92 16.75 -8.83
N ASP A 34 10.79 17.59 -9.37
CA ASP A 34 11.76 17.13 -10.35
C ASP A 34 12.75 16.17 -9.69
N SER A 35 13.13 15.11 -10.40
CA SER A 35 14.12 14.16 -9.87
C SER A 35 15.50 14.81 -9.88
N ASP A 36 16.14 14.89 -8.72
CA ASP A 36 17.53 15.32 -8.61
C ASP A 36 18.43 14.08 -8.51
N THR A 37 18.52 13.33 -9.61
CA THR A 37 19.47 12.21 -9.71
C THR A 37 20.89 12.78 -9.65
N PRO A 38 21.74 12.37 -8.69
CA PRO A 38 23.07 12.95 -8.53
C PRO A 38 23.88 12.87 -9.82
N LYS A 39 24.62 13.95 -10.16
CA LYS A 39 25.42 14.02 -11.39
C LYS A 39 26.43 12.88 -11.52
N GLU A 40 26.98 12.42 -10.40
CA GLU A 40 27.90 11.27 -10.34
C GLU A 40 27.23 9.98 -10.83
N VAL A 41 25.98 9.74 -10.42
CA VAL A 41 25.18 8.59 -10.87
C VAL A 41 24.93 8.70 -12.38
N LEU A 42 24.62 9.89 -12.89
CA LEU A 42 24.42 10.10 -14.32
C LEU A 42 25.70 9.86 -15.14
N SER A 43 26.86 10.31 -14.65
CA SER A 43 28.15 10.03 -15.30
C SER A 43 28.42 8.53 -15.36
N LEU A 44 28.24 7.84 -14.23
CA LEU A 44 28.46 6.40 -14.13
C LEU A 44 27.54 5.60 -15.07
N ARG A 45 26.26 5.98 -15.13
CA ARG A 45 25.28 5.40 -16.06
C ARG A 45 25.67 5.60 -17.52
N ASN A 46 26.23 6.76 -17.87
CA ASN A 46 26.69 7.04 -19.23
C ASN A 46 27.94 6.22 -19.59
N GLU A 47 28.92 6.17 -18.67
CA GLU A 47 30.15 5.38 -18.83
C GLU A 47 29.86 3.88 -18.99
N HIS A 48 28.93 3.35 -18.19
CA HIS A 48 28.53 1.95 -18.20
C HIS A 48 27.16 1.72 -18.87
N SER A 49 26.88 2.41 -19.98
CA SER A 49 25.55 2.40 -20.64
C SER A 49 24.99 1.01 -20.97
N ARG A 50 25.84 0.04 -21.38
CA ARG A 50 25.43 -1.34 -21.63
C ARG A 50 24.92 -2.03 -20.36
N ALA A 51 25.65 -1.89 -19.26
CA ALA A 51 25.28 -2.45 -17.96
C ALA A 51 24.07 -1.72 -17.35
N GLN A 52 23.97 -0.41 -17.52
CA GLN A 52 22.79 0.34 -17.08
C GLN A 52 21.51 -0.13 -17.79
N ARG A 53 21.58 -0.47 -19.08
CA ARG A 53 20.43 -1.03 -19.81
C ARG A 53 20.01 -2.40 -19.29
N LEU A 54 20.96 -3.20 -18.78
CA LEU A 54 20.66 -4.45 -18.09
C LEU A 54 19.98 -4.17 -16.75
N VAL A 55 20.51 -3.26 -15.94
CA VAL A 55 19.89 -2.83 -14.67
C VAL A 55 18.43 -2.40 -14.90
N GLU A 56 18.19 -1.52 -15.87
CA GLU A 56 16.84 -1.06 -16.21
C GLU A 56 15.91 -2.19 -16.67
N ALA A 57 16.45 -3.20 -17.36
CA ALA A 57 15.69 -4.37 -17.75
C ALA A 57 15.24 -5.19 -16.53
N TYR A 58 16.07 -5.34 -15.50
CA TYR A 58 15.68 -5.97 -14.24
C TYR A 58 14.65 -5.15 -13.47
N ARG A 59 14.83 -3.83 -13.41
CA ARG A 59 13.85 -2.90 -12.79
C ARG A 59 12.47 -3.00 -13.46
N THR A 60 12.44 -3.17 -14.78
CA THR A 60 11.20 -3.22 -15.57
C THR A 60 10.60 -4.62 -15.65
N HIS A 61 11.42 -5.67 -15.78
CA HIS A 61 10.96 -7.02 -16.14
C HIS A 61 11.35 -8.11 -15.15
N GLY A 62 12.14 -7.81 -14.11
CA GLY A 62 12.57 -8.80 -13.11
C GLY A 62 11.40 -9.51 -12.42
N HIS A 63 10.28 -8.81 -12.22
CA HIS A 63 9.06 -9.38 -11.66
C HIS A 63 8.51 -10.58 -12.45
N LYS A 64 8.76 -10.66 -13.77
CA LYS A 64 8.32 -11.79 -14.61
C LYS A 64 9.03 -13.10 -14.26
N ARG A 65 10.25 -13.02 -13.71
CA ARG A 65 11.05 -14.18 -13.28
C ARG A 65 10.95 -14.45 -11.77
N ALA A 66 10.32 -13.55 -11.01
CA ALA A 66 10.30 -13.63 -9.56
C ALA A 66 9.55 -14.84 -8.99
N THR A 67 9.98 -15.31 -7.82
CA THR A 67 9.42 -16.49 -7.14
C THR A 67 8.31 -16.09 -6.15
N ILE A 68 7.21 -15.52 -6.67
CA ILE A 68 6.10 -15.01 -5.85
C ILE A 68 4.96 -16.01 -5.62
N ASP A 69 4.91 -17.11 -6.38
CA ASP A 69 3.89 -18.15 -6.22
C ASP A 69 4.40 -19.28 -5.30
N ASN A 70 3.84 -19.35 -4.09
CA ASN A 70 4.20 -20.36 -3.09
C ASN A 70 3.77 -21.79 -3.45
N VAL A 71 2.86 -21.95 -4.42
CA VAL A 71 2.39 -23.28 -4.89
C VAL A 71 3.14 -23.70 -6.16
N ASP A 72 3.68 -22.75 -6.90
CA ASP A 72 4.37 -22.93 -8.19
C ASP A 72 3.59 -23.82 -9.18
N TYR A 73 2.27 -23.62 -9.24
CA TYR A 73 1.36 -24.52 -9.97
C TYR A 73 1.68 -24.62 -11.47
N ARG A 74 2.22 -23.54 -12.05
CA ARG A 74 2.37 -23.43 -13.50
C ARG A 74 3.64 -24.07 -14.06
N GLN A 75 4.66 -24.36 -13.22
CA GLN A 75 5.97 -24.90 -13.63
C GLN A 75 6.49 -24.32 -14.96
N GLY A 76 6.14 -23.07 -15.25
CA GLY A 76 6.37 -22.45 -16.55
C GLY A 76 7.82 -22.05 -16.67
N SER A 77 8.36 -22.03 -17.90
CA SER A 77 9.65 -21.39 -18.13
C SER A 77 9.58 -19.96 -17.61
N ARG A 78 10.45 -19.66 -16.63
CA ARG A 78 10.66 -18.30 -16.10
C ARG A 78 11.74 -17.56 -16.90
N GLU A 79 11.98 -18.00 -18.13
CA GLU A 79 12.92 -17.36 -19.05
C GLU A 79 12.37 -16.01 -19.48
N VAL A 80 13.13 -14.96 -19.20
CA VAL A 80 12.82 -13.59 -19.59
C VAL A 80 13.98 -13.09 -20.43
N LYS A 81 13.78 -13.07 -21.76
CA LYS A 81 14.82 -12.74 -22.75
C LYS A 81 15.38 -11.32 -22.57
N GLU A 82 14.58 -10.43 -21.99
CA GLU A 82 15.00 -9.07 -21.64
C GLU A 82 16.09 -9.05 -20.56
N LEU A 83 16.28 -10.13 -19.79
CA LEU A 83 17.25 -10.20 -18.69
C LEU A 83 18.57 -10.88 -19.09
N GLU A 84 18.70 -11.33 -20.35
CA GLU A 84 19.90 -11.98 -20.87
C GLU A 84 21.03 -10.97 -21.10
N THR A 85 22.22 -11.23 -20.53
CA THR A 85 23.40 -10.35 -20.68
C THR A 85 23.89 -10.24 -22.12
N SER A 86 23.76 -11.32 -22.90
CA SER A 86 24.13 -11.40 -24.32
C SER A 86 23.41 -10.34 -25.16
N ARG A 87 22.15 -10.02 -24.83
CA ARG A 87 21.33 -8.98 -25.50
C ARG A 87 21.96 -7.59 -25.40
N TYR A 88 22.75 -7.34 -24.36
CA TYR A 88 23.43 -6.07 -24.11
C TYR A 88 24.92 -6.11 -24.51
N GLY A 89 25.37 -7.22 -25.10
CA GLY A 89 26.77 -7.42 -25.47
C GLY A 89 27.70 -7.44 -24.26
N LEU A 90 27.24 -7.98 -23.13
CA LEU A 90 28.02 -8.11 -21.89
C LEU A 90 28.43 -9.57 -21.71
N SER A 91 29.72 -9.80 -21.50
CA SER A 91 30.25 -11.10 -21.08
C SER A 91 30.23 -11.20 -19.54
N PRO A 92 30.08 -12.41 -18.94
CA PRO A 92 30.06 -12.55 -17.49
C PRO A 92 31.31 -12.03 -16.77
N GLN A 93 32.45 -12.02 -17.47
CA GLN A 93 33.76 -11.58 -16.97
C GLN A 93 34.06 -10.11 -17.23
N ASP A 94 33.22 -9.40 -17.99
CA ASP A 94 33.39 -7.97 -18.22
C ASP A 94 33.31 -7.23 -16.88
N GLU A 95 34.21 -6.27 -16.66
CA GLU A 95 34.19 -5.44 -15.44
C GLU A 95 33.17 -4.31 -15.59
N VAL A 96 32.31 -4.16 -14.58
CA VAL A 96 31.31 -3.10 -14.46
C VAL A 96 31.33 -2.52 -13.05
N ASP A 97 30.94 -1.26 -12.91
CA ASP A 97 30.81 -0.65 -11.59
C ASP A 97 29.45 -1.00 -10.97
N LEU A 98 29.44 -1.60 -9.78
CA LEU A 98 28.22 -1.89 -9.03
C LEU A 98 27.53 -0.63 -8.50
N GLY A 99 28.18 0.53 -8.53
CA GLY A 99 27.57 1.83 -8.21
C GLY A 99 26.38 2.20 -9.12
N LEU A 100 26.12 1.43 -10.17
CA LEU A 100 24.86 1.48 -10.93
C LEU A 100 23.63 1.12 -10.07
N LEU A 101 23.84 0.33 -9.00
CA LEU A 101 22.85 0.01 -7.99
C LEU A 101 23.01 0.93 -6.77
N TYR A 102 21.91 1.45 -6.26
CA TYR A 102 21.90 2.29 -5.07
C TYR A 102 22.39 1.52 -3.85
N GLY A 103 23.36 2.10 -3.12
CA GLY A 103 23.93 1.49 -1.91
C GLY A 103 25.00 0.43 -2.18
N ARG A 104 25.46 0.30 -3.43
CA ARG A 104 26.59 -0.51 -3.85
C ARG A 104 27.71 0.37 -4.40
N SER A 105 28.91 -0.18 -4.52
CA SER A 105 30.08 0.53 -5.05
C SER A 105 31.17 -0.47 -5.43
N GLY A 106 32.03 -0.10 -6.38
CA GLY A 106 33.22 -0.87 -6.73
C GLY A 106 33.05 -1.64 -8.03
N LYS A 107 34.19 -1.95 -8.65
CA LYS A 107 34.23 -2.68 -9.92
C LYS A 107 34.20 -4.17 -9.67
N GLU A 108 33.26 -4.84 -10.30
CA GLU A 108 33.03 -6.27 -10.18
C GLU A 108 32.70 -6.86 -11.57
N PRO A 109 32.88 -8.18 -11.76
CA PRO A 109 32.41 -8.86 -12.96
C PRO A 109 30.89 -8.72 -13.14
N VAL A 110 30.41 -8.66 -14.38
CA VAL A 110 28.96 -8.64 -14.72
C VAL A 110 28.19 -9.77 -14.03
N GLN A 111 28.79 -10.93 -13.83
CA GLN A 111 28.15 -12.04 -13.11
C GLN A 111 27.70 -11.64 -11.69
N ASN A 112 28.50 -10.84 -10.97
CA ASN A 112 28.17 -10.37 -9.62
C ASN A 112 27.04 -9.33 -9.67
N LEU A 113 27.06 -8.43 -10.66
CA LEU A 113 25.94 -7.50 -10.89
C LEU A 113 24.63 -8.25 -11.14
N VAL A 114 24.66 -9.29 -11.98
CA VAL A 114 23.49 -10.13 -12.27
C VAL A 114 22.99 -10.81 -11.01
N GLN A 115 23.86 -11.35 -10.17
CA GLN A 115 23.45 -12.00 -8.92
C GLN A 115 22.74 -11.01 -7.98
N GLU A 116 23.27 -9.81 -7.79
CA GLU A 116 22.61 -8.77 -6.98
C GLU A 116 21.24 -8.39 -7.57
N LEU A 117 21.14 -8.24 -8.89
CA LEU A 117 19.88 -7.94 -9.56
C LEU A 117 18.85 -9.07 -9.43
N GLU A 118 19.26 -10.33 -9.49
CA GLU A 118 18.41 -11.50 -9.25
C GLU A 118 17.88 -11.52 -7.81
N ASP A 119 18.77 -11.29 -6.83
CA ASP A 119 18.40 -11.29 -5.41
C ASP A 119 17.42 -10.16 -5.07
N ILE A 120 17.59 -8.99 -5.71
CA ILE A 120 16.75 -7.81 -5.50
C ILE A 120 15.40 -7.91 -6.21
N TYR A 121 15.38 -8.30 -7.49
CA TYR A 121 14.20 -8.17 -8.36
C TYR A 121 13.48 -9.50 -8.69
N CYS A 122 14.14 -10.64 -8.49
CA CYS A 122 13.64 -11.97 -8.87
C CYS A 122 13.45 -12.94 -7.69
N GLY A 123 13.59 -12.44 -6.46
CA GLY A 123 13.37 -13.20 -5.23
C GLY A 123 11.89 -13.48 -4.89
N PRO A 124 11.57 -13.71 -3.60
CA PRO A 124 10.20 -13.96 -3.12
C PRO A 124 9.32 -12.70 -3.05
N ILE A 125 9.90 -11.54 -3.33
CA ILE A 125 9.24 -10.25 -3.44
C ILE A 125 9.62 -9.68 -4.81
N SER A 126 8.64 -9.11 -5.53
CA SER A 126 8.85 -8.52 -6.83
C SER A 126 8.22 -7.14 -6.93
N TYR A 127 8.69 -6.35 -7.88
CA TYR A 127 8.30 -4.95 -8.01
C TYR A 127 7.93 -4.60 -9.44
N GLU A 128 6.86 -3.83 -9.59
CA GLU A 128 6.46 -3.19 -10.83
C GLU A 128 6.26 -1.70 -10.54
N TYR A 129 7.13 -0.87 -11.12
CA TYR A 129 7.12 0.58 -10.90
C TYR A 129 7.58 1.39 -12.13
N SER A 130 7.91 0.74 -13.24
CA SER A 130 8.27 1.42 -14.49
C SER A 130 7.13 2.25 -15.09
N TYR A 131 5.89 1.93 -14.74
CA TYR A 131 4.69 2.66 -15.16
C TYR A 131 4.42 3.93 -14.34
N LEU A 132 5.18 4.18 -13.27
CA LEU A 132 5.04 5.43 -12.49
C LEU A 132 5.33 6.63 -13.40
N GLU A 133 4.61 7.73 -13.20
CA GLU A 133 4.60 8.85 -14.14
C GLU A 133 5.93 9.63 -14.09
N THR A 134 6.43 9.90 -12.89
CA THR A 134 7.61 10.74 -12.70
C THR A 134 8.89 9.94 -12.56
N GLU A 135 10.00 10.51 -13.04
CA GLU A 135 11.33 9.93 -12.82
C GLU A 135 11.70 9.91 -11.34
N ALA A 136 11.30 10.94 -10.58
CA ALA A 136 11.55 11.04 -9.14
C ALA A 136 10.97 9.84 -8.37
N GLU A 137 9.75 9.42 -8.72
CA GLU A 137 9.12 8.24 -8.11
C GLU A 137 9.84 6.95 -8.50
N ARG A 138 10.23 6.79 -9.77
CA ARG A 138 10.95 5.60 -10.24
C ARG A 138 12.32 5.47 -9.56
N GLU A 139 13.07 6.57 -9.47
CA GLU A 139 14.38 6.58 -8.81
C GLU A 139 14.28 6.42 -7.30
N TRP A 140 13.26 7.01 -6.66
CA TRP A 140 12.99 6.75 -5.24
C TRP A 140 12.70 5.27 -4.99
N PHE A 141 11.90 4.65 -5.85
CA PHE A 141 11.54 3.25 -5.72
C PHE A 141 12.74 2.34 -5.93
N ALA A 142 13.53 2.56 -6.99
CA ALA A 142 14.78 1.85 -7.25
C ALA A 142 15.72 1.96 -6.05
N ARG A 143 15.94 3.19 -5.55
CA ARG A 143 16.79 3.45 -4.38
C ARG A 143 16.30 2.72 -3.14
N ARG A 144 15.00 2.76 -2.86
CA ARG A 144 14.43 2.09 -1.68
C ARG A 144 14.65 0.59 -1.77
N VAL A 145 14.34 -0.03 -2.90
CA VAL A 145 14.44 -1.48 -3.09
C VAL A 145 15.90 -1.96 -3.06
N GLU A 146 16.80 -1.30 -3.79
CA GLU A 146 18.21 -1.72 -3.90
C GLU A 146 18.99 -1.57 -2.57
N THR A 147 18.56 -0.64 -1.70
CA THR A 147 19.19 -0.42 -0.38
C THR A 147 18.61 -1.27 0.75
N THR A 148 17.49 -1.98 0.53
CA THR A 148 16.73 -2.68 1.59
C THR A 148 17.45 -3.92 2.17
N SER A 149 18.45 -4.48 1.47
CA SER A 149 19.07 -5.78 1.78
C SER A 149 19.69 -5.91 3.19
N GLU A 150 20.23 -4.82 3.76
CA GLU A 150 20.90 -4.85 5.07
C GLU A 150 20.04 -4.32 6.24
N SER A 151 19.12 -3.39 5.98
CA SER A 151 18.38 -2.67 7.04
C SER A 151 17.17 -3.42 7.61
N ASP A 152 16.65 -4.42 6.89
CA ASP A 152 15.34 -5.02 7.19
C ASP A 152 15.44 -6.42 7.82
N LYS A 153 16.63 -6.80 8.33
CA LYS A 153 16.81 -8.07 9.05
C LYS A 153 15.89 -8.08 10.28
N LEU A 154 14.90 -8.96 10.26
CA LEU A 154 13.98 -9.14 11.37
C LEU A 154 14.73 -9.63 12.61
N ASP A 155 14.58 -8.90 13.72
CA ASP A 155 15.05 -9.35 15.01
C ASP A 155 14.30 -10.62 15.48
N LYS A 156 14.85 -11.27 16.52
CA LYS A 156 14.31 -12.53 17.04
C LYS A 156 12.88 -12.36 17.58
N ASP A 157 12.61 -11.25 18.25
CA ASP A 157 11.31 -11.01 18.88
C ASP A 157 10.22 -10.79 17.83
N ARG A 158 10.55 -10.08 16.75
CA ARG A 158 9.67 -9.88 15.61
C ARG A 158 9.39 -11.21 14.89
N LYS A 159 10.39 -12.08 14.72
CA LYS A 159 10.19 -13.43 14.16
C LYS A 159 9.24 -14.26 15.03
N ILE A 160 9.40 -14.22 16.35
CA ILE A 160 8.50 -14.92 17.30
C ILE A 160 7.08 -14.35 17.22
N GLN A 161 6.94 -13.03 17.14
CA GLN A 161 5.63 -12.39 17.01
C GLN A 161 4.93 -12.81 15.72
N ILE A 162 5.62 -12.78 14.58
CA ILE A 162 5.09 -13.23 13.29
C ILE A 162 4.63 -14.69 13.40
N ALA A 163 5.46 -15.58 13.96
CA ALA A 163 5.08 -16.99 14.13
C ALA A 163 3.80 -17.15 14.99
N LYS A 164 3.66 -16.37 16.08
CA LYS A 164 2.44 -16.36 16.91
C LYS A 164 1.22 -15.89 16.13
N GLU A 165 1.35 -14.86 15.31
CA GLU A 165 0.25 -14.34 14.47
C GLU A 165 -0.21 -15.39 13.45
N LEU A 166 0.73 -16.06 12.79
CA LEU A 166 0.42 -17.14 11.83
C LEU A 166 -0.28 -18.31 12.53
N LEU A 167 0.27 -18.78 13.65
CA LEU A 167 -0.32 -19.86 14.44
C LEU A 167 -1.70 -19.50 14.99
N HIS A 168 -1.90 -18.25 15.41
CA HIS A 168 -3.19 -17.78 15.89
C HIS A 168 -4.24 -17.83 14.78
N SER A 169 -3.91 -17.35 13.58
CA SER A 169 -4.81 -17.42 12.42
C SER A 169 -5.24 -18.86 12.12
N GLN A 170 -4.26 -19.78 12.02
CA GLN A 170 -4.54 -21.20 11.75
C GLN A 170 -5.36 -21.85 12.87
N THR A 171 -5.01 -21.60 14.14
CA THR A 171 -5.71 -22.17 15.29
C THR A 171 -7.15 -21.67 15.36
N TRP A 172 -7.38 -20.40 15.06
CA TRP A 172 -8.72 -19.81 15.01
C TRP A 172 -9.61 -20.51 13.97
N ASP A 173 -9.12 -20.69 12.75
CA ASP A 173 -9.89 -21.38 11.71
C ASP A 173 -10.14 -22.86 12.04
N LYS A 174 -9.15 -23.56 12.61
CA LYS A 174 -9.31 -24.94 13.09
C LYS A 174 -10.36 -25.04 14.21
N PHE A 175 -10.36 -24.09 15.15
CA PHE A 175 -11.38 -24.02 16.20
C PHE A 175 -12.78 -23.82 15.62
N LEU A 176 -12.94 -22.86 14.69
CA LEU A 176 -14.23 -22.61 14.05
C LEU A 176 -14.71 -23.82 13.23
N ALA A 177 -13.81 -24.51 12.53
CA ALA A 177 -14.14 -25.73 11.80
C ALA A 177 -14.67 -26.85 12.72
N THR A 178 -14.11 -26.94 13.93
CA THR A 178 -14.49 -27.97 14.92
C THR A 178 -15.80 -27.64 15.63
N LYS A 179 -15.98 -26.37 16.06
CA LYS A 179 -17.14 -25.96 16.88
C LYS A 179 -18.35 -25.51 16.07
N TYR A 180 -18.12 -25.00 14.86
CA TYR A 180 -19.17 -24.49 13.98
C TYR A 180 -19.04 -25.08 12.56
N PRO A 181 -19.12 -26.41 12.41
CA PRO A 181 -18.85 -27.09 11.14
C PRO A 181 -19.83 -26.70 10.01
N THR A 182 -21.04 -26.28 10.38
CA THR A 182 -22.10 -25.90 9.42
C THR A 182 -22.05 -24.43 9.01
N VAL A 183 -21.27 -23.60 9.71
CA VAL A 183 -21.22 -22.16 9.48
C VAL A 183 -20.17 -21.82 8.42
N LYS A 184 -20.60 -21.08 7.39
CA LYS A 184 -19.67 -20.53 6.39
C LYS A 184 -18.85 -19.40 7.01
N ARG A 185 -17.54 -19.63 7.17
CA ARG A 185 -16.61 -18.72 7.86
C ARG A 185 -15.68 -17.91 6.97
N TYR A 186 -15.53 -18.28 5.69
CA TYR A 186 -14.62 -17.63 4.74
C TYR A 186 -13.18 -17.50 5.27
N CYS A 187 -12.62 -18.65 5.67
CA CYS A 187 -11.37 -18.79 6.41
C CYS A 187 -10.16 -18.09 5.76
N GLY A 188 -9.17 -17.80 6.61
CA GLY A 188 -7.88 -17.26 6.23
C GLY A 188 -6.82 -18.33 5.93
N GLU A 189 -7.20 -19.61 5.90
CA GLU A 189 -6.30 -20.74 5.64
C GLU A 189 -5.57 -20.56 4.29
N GLY A 190 -4.23 -20.64 4.32
CA GLY A 190 -3.33 -20.34 3.19
C GLY A 190 -3.07 -18.84 2.95
N ALA A 191 -3.60 -17.96 3.80
CA ALA A 191 -3.40 -16.51 3.77
C ALA A 191 -3.20 -15.93 5.19
N GLU A 192 -2.57 -16.71 6.08
CA GLU A 192 -2.34 -16.39 7.49
C GLU A 192 -1.45 -15.15 7.67
N SER A 193 -0.55 -14.89 6.71
CA SER A 193 0.32 -13.70 6.67
C SER A 193 -0.44 -12.38 6.66
N LEU A 194 -1.75 -12.41 6.43
CA LEU A 194 -2.64 -11.27 6.64
C LEU A 194 -2.50 -10.63 8.03
N LEU A 195 -2.41 -11.43 9.09
CA LEU A 195 -2.34 -10.87 10.44
C LEU A 195 -1.03 -10.10 10.61
N THR A 196 0.04 -10.61 9.99
CA THR A 196 1.36 -9.96 9.94
C THR A 196 1.37 -8.71 9.06
N PHE A 197 0.58 -8.66 8.00
CA PHE A 197 0.36 -7.42 7.25
C PHE A 197 -0.24 -6.35 8.16
N PHE A 198 -1.32 -6.65 8.88
CA PHE A 198 -1.95 -5.68 9.78
C PHE A 198 -1.05 -5.29 10.96
N SER A 199 -0.35 -6.25 11.58
CA SER A 199 0.56 -5.94 12.70
C SER A 199 1.73 -5.03 12.24
N SER A 200 2.28 -5.28 11.05
CA SER A 200 3.30 -4.43 10.43
C SER A 200 2.73 -3.06 10.07
N LEU A 201 1.52 -3.00 9.52
CA LEU A 201 0.83 -1.76 9.19
C LEU A 201 0.65 -0.89 10.43
N PHE A 202 0.16 -1.44 11.55
CA PHE A 202 -0.03 -0.67 12.79
C PHE A 202 1.30 -0.13 13.31
N ARG A 203 2.35 -0.95 13.30
CA ARG A 203 3.69 -0.54 13.71
C ARG A 203 4.19 0.63 12.85
N LEU A 204 4.21 0.47 11.53
CA LEU A 204 4.66 1.50 10.59
C LEU A 204 3.82 2.77 10.68
N SER A 205 2.50 2.65 10.87
CA SER A 205 1.61 3.79 11.10
C SER A 205 1.98 4.56 12.37
N THR A 206 2.22 3.87 13.49
CA THR A 206 2.64 4.54 14.73
C THR A 206 4.05 5.15 14.66
N GLU A 207 4.97 4.54 13.91
CA GLU A 207 6.30 5.09 13.64
C GLU A 207 6.20 6.35 12.78
N GLY A 208 5.37 6.31 11.74
CA GLY A 208 5.07 7.44 10.85
C GLY A 208 4.11 8.50 11.42
N SER A 209 3.71 8.40 12.69
CA SER A 209 2.78 9.33 13.35
C SER A 209 1.38 9.42 12.71
N VAL A 210 0.95 8.35 12.03
CA VAL A 210 -0.41 8.19 11.54
C VAL A 210 -1.34 7.95 12.74
N GLU A 211 -2.38 8.79 12.85
CA GLU A 211 -3.34 8.78 13.96
C GLU A 211 -4.54 7.87 13.66
N HIS A 212 -4.97 7.79 12.39
CA HIS A 212 -6.14 6.99 12.00
C HIS A 212 -5.89 6.10 10.78
N LEU A 213 -6.40 4.86 10.87
CA LEU A 213 -6.51 3.93 9.76
C LEU A 213 -7.97 3.67 9.44
N VAL A 214 -8.38 3.96 8.21
CA VAL A 214 -9.73 3.63 7.72
C VAL A 214 -9.62 2.42 6.81
N VAL A 215 -10.21 1.30 7.22
CA VAL A 215 -10.01 0.00 6.57
C VAL A 215 -11.28 -0.47 5.87
N GLY A 216 -11.20 -0.71 4.57
CA GLY A 216 -12.20 -1.44 3.79
C GLY A 216 -11.71 -2.86 3.48
N MET A 217 -12.50 -3.90 3.77
CA MET A 217 -12.04 -5.28 3.66
C MET A 217 -13.20 -6.24 3.34
N ALA A 218 -12.99 -7.14 2.37
CA ALA A 218 -13.91 -8.23 2.05
C ALA A 218 -13.89 -9.38 3.09
N HIS A 219 -14.70 -10.42 2.88
CA HIS A 219 -14.91 -11.50 3.87
C HIS A 219 -13.69 -12.43 4.14
N ARG A 220 -12.76 -12.59 3.18
CA ARG A 220 -11.67 -13.58 3.27
C ARG A 220 -10.71 -13.27 4.42
N GLY A 221 -10.66 -14.16 5.43
CA GLY A 221 -9.82 -13.98 6.62
C GLY A 221 -10.24 -12.79 7.50
N LYS A 222 -11.43 -12.22 7.30
CA LYS A 222 -11.90 -11.06 8.07
C LYS A 222 -12.14 -11.41 9.53
N LEU A 223 -12.69 -12.59 9.82
CA LEU A 223 -12.87 -13.07 11.19
C LEU A 223 -11.52 -13.22 11.90
N ASN A 224 -10.49 -13.72 11.21
CA ASN A 224 -9.13 -13.83 11.72
C ASN A 224 -8.54 -12.45 12.03
N ALA A 225 -8.73 -11.46 11.15
CA ALA A 225 -8.28 -10.10 11.39
C ALA A 225 -9.01 -9.45 12.57
N LEU A 226 -10.34 -9.62 12.64
CA LEU A 226 -11.21 -9.11 13.71
C LEU A 226 -10.72 -9.57 15.09
N THR A 227 -10.54 -10.88 15.28
CA THR A 227 -10.14 -11.42 16.59
C THR A 227 -8.63 -11.40 16.83
N GLY A 228 -7.84 -11.48 15.76
CA GLY A 228 -6.40 -11.59 15.82
C GLY A 228 -5.69 -10.29 16.15
N VAL A 229 -6.06 -9.21 15.48
CA VAL A 229 -5.29 -7.94 15.50
C VAL A 229 -6.17 -6.71 15.69
N LEU A 230 -7.48 -6.82 15.45
CA LEU A 230 -8.44 -5.71 15.57
C LEU A 230 -9.24 -5.73 16.89
N GLN A 231 -8.81 -6.52 17.87
CA GLN A 231 -9.36 -6.57 19.23
C GLN A 231 -10.87 -6.86 19.34
N CYS A 232 -11.49 -7.40 18.30
CA CYS A 232 -12.89 -7.84 18.37
C CYS A 232 -13.00 -9.05 19.30
N ARG A 233 -13.86 -8.94 20.31
CA ARG A 233 -14.08 -10.03 21.28
C ARG A 233 -14.66 -11.27 20.57
N PRO A 234 -14.03 -12.45 20.66
CA PRO A 234 -14.56 -13.68 20.05
C PRO A 234 -16.00 -14.00 20.43
N ALA A 235 -16.41 -13.67 21.67
CA ALA A 235 -17.77 -13.84 22.17
C ALA A 235 -18.83 -13.16 21.27
N ARG A 236 -18.53 -12.00 20.67
CA ARG A 236 -19.43 -11.31 19.74
C ARG A 236 -19.69 -12.15 18.47
N ILE A 237 -18.65 -12.80 17.96
CA ILE A 237 -18.76 -13.68 16.78
C ILE A 237 -19.54 -14.95 17.14
N PHE A 238 -19.22 -15.57 18.28
CA PHE A 238 -19.91 -16.77 18.74
C PHE A 238 -21.39 -16.53 19.01
N HIS A 239 -21.73 -15.39 19.63
CA HIS A 239 -23.11 -14.98 19.85
C HIS A 239 -23.88 -14.93 18.52
N LYS A 240 -23.29 -14.34 17.47
CA LYS A 240 -23.88 -14.30 16.14
C LYS A 240 -23.97 -15.68 15.48
N PHE A 241 -22.97 -16.54 15.65
CA PHE A 241 -23.00 -17.92 15.14
C PHE A 241 -24.07 -18.79 15.80
N SER A 242 -24.45 -18.47 17.03
CA SER A 242 -25.60 -19.08 17.71
C SER A 242 -26.97 -18.57 17.23
N GLY A 243 -27.00 -17.66 16.24
CA GLY A 243 -28.24 -17.13 15.65
C GLY A 243 -28.81 -15.90 16.37
N ASN A 244 -28.10 -15.37 17.37
CA ASN A 244 -28.58 -14.23 18.14
C ASN A 244 -28.36 -12.89 17.39
N PRO A 245 -29.12 -11.84 17.73
CA PRO A 245 -28.94 -10.51 17.15
C PRO A 245 -27.58 -9.90 17.51
N GLU A 246 -27.10 -8.98 16.66
CA GLU A 246 -25.87 -8.21 16.92
C GLU A 246 -26.09 -7.07 17.92
N PHE A 247 -27.31 -6.52 17.94
CA PHE A 247 -27.68 -5.37 18.75
C PHE A 247 -28.71 -5.77 19.82
N PRO A 248 -28.79 -5.01 20.93
CA PRO A 248 -29.89 -5.12 21.87
C PRO A 248 -31.25 -4.90 21.19
N GLU A 249 -32.31 -5.49 21.73
CA GLU A 249 -33.66 -5.39 21.15
C GLU A 249 -34.14 -3.94 21.04
N GLU A 250 -33.72 -3.08 21.97
CA GLU A 250 -34.07 -1.66 22.02
C GLU A 250 -33.50 -0.85 20.86
N ALA A 251 -32.48 -1.38 20.16
CA ALA A 251 -31.83 -0.70 19.05
C ALA A 251 -32.72 -0.60 17.79
N ASN A 252 -33.83 -1.36 17.71
CA ASN A 252 -34.73 -1.41 16.55
C ASN A 252 -33.99 -1.55 15.20
N SER A 253 -32.88 -2.30 15.20
CA SER A 253 -32.03 -2.47 14.03
C SER A 253 -32.17 -3.87 13.45
N THR A 254 -32.16 -3.96 12.12
CA THR A 254 -31.89 -5.23 11.46
C THR A 254 -30.40 -5.56 11.62
N CYS A 255 -30.10 -6.84 11.84
CA CYS A 255 -28.74 -7.32 12.01
C CYS A 255 -28.15 -7.74 10.67
N ASP A 256 -26.82 -7.92 10.62
CA ASP A 256 -26.12 -8.46 9.45
C ASP A 256 -25.37 -9.76 9.81
N ILE A 257 -24.72 -10.40 8.84
CA ILE A 257 -23.87 -11.58 9.05
C ILE A 257 -22.53 -11.20 9.67
N SER A 258 -21.89 -12.14 10.39
CA SER A 258 -20.65 -11.86 11.13
C SER A 258 -19.49 -11.37 10.26
N THR A 259 -19.47 -11.72 8.97
CA THR A 259 -18.46 -11.23 8.03
C THR A 259 -18.66 -9.77 7.62
N HIS A 260 -19.77 -9.13 8.00
CA HIS A 260 -20.01 -7.71 7.73
C HIS A 260 -19.68 -6.81 8.92
N PHE A 261 -19.32 -7.39 10.08
CA PHE A 261 -18.96 -6.65 11.27
C PHE A 261 -17.87 -5.61 11.04
N SER A 262 -18.07 -4.45 11.67
CA SER A 262 -17.09 -3.37 11.84
C SER A 262 -16.48 -3.39 13.24
N VAL A 263 -15.37 -2.67 13.35
CA VAL A 263 -14.71 -2.30 14.60
C VAL A 263 -14.25 -0.86 14.53
N SER A 264 -14.17 -0.22 15.69
CA SER A 264 -13.54 1.09 15.85
C SER A 264 -12.76 1.03 17.16
N GLU A 265 -11.46 0.74 17.08
CA GLU A 265 -10.63 0.40 18.24
C GLU A 265 -9.30 1.16 18.19
N ASP A 266 -8.80 1.56 19.37
CA ASP A 266 -7.47 2.12 19.51
C ASP A 266 -6.44 1.00 19.71
N ILE A 267 -5.61 0.78 18.70
CA ILE A 267 -4.58 -0.26 18.73
C ILE A 267 -3.29 0.35 19.28
N LYS A 268 -2.80 -0.19 20.41
CA LYS A 268 -1.55 0.24 21.03
C LYS A 268 -0.36 -0.52 20.47
N VAL A 269 0.67 0.20 20.03
CA VAL A 269 1.97 -0.33 19.58
C VAL A 269 3.08 0.53 20.17
N ASN A 270 4.00 -0.07 20.93
CA ASN A 270 5.17 0.61 21.51
C ASN A 270 4.85 1.97 22.18
N ASN A 271 3.87 1.98 23.10
CA ASN A 271 3.37 3.16 23.82
C ASN A 271 2.71 4.25 22.97
N LYS A 272 2.61 4.06 21.66
CA LYS A 272 1.77 4.87 20.75
C LYS A 272 0.48 4.14 20.45
N SER A 273 -0.51 4.86 19.94
CA SER A 273 -1.78 4.29 19.51
C SER A 273 -2.17 4.78 18.13
N VAL A 274 -2.79 3.90 17.36
CA VAL A 274 -3.44 4.24 16.09
C VAL A 274 -4.91 3.82 16.17
N HIS A 275 -5.81 4.73 15.80
CA HIS A 275 -7.24 4.45 15.80
C HIS A 275 -7.62 3.73 14.50
N VAL A 276 -8.08 2.49 14.59
CA VAL A 276 -8.47 1.69 13.43
C VAL A 276 -9.98 1.65 13.31
N SER A 277 -10.50 2.09 12.16
CA SER A 277 -11.91 2.05 11.83
C SER A 277 -12.16 1.15 10.63
N LEU A 278 -12.57 -0.09 10.89
CA LEU A 278 -12.97 -1.06 9.87
C LEU A 278 -14.43 -0.80 9.49
N LEU A 279 -14.73 -0.62 8.20
CA LEU A 279 -16.08 -0.36 7.75
C LEU A 279 -16.97 -1.62 7.75
N ASN A 280 -18.27 -1.38 7.98
CA ASN A 280 -19.31 -2.31 7.57
C ASN A 280 -19.33 -2.37 6.03
N ASN A 281 -19.57 -3.55 5.47
CA ASN A 281 -19.66 -3.73 4.03
C ASN A 281 -20.73 -4.78 3.71
N PRO A 282 -21.52 -4.60 2.64
CA PRO A 282 -22.41 -5.65 2.16
C PRO A 282 -21.60 -6.76 1.46
N SER A 283 -22.29 -7.83 1.05
CA SER A 283 -21.72 -8.92 0.24
C SER A 283 -21.26 -8.47 -1.15
N HIS A 284 -21.71 -7.31 -1.62
CA HIS A 284 -21.29 -6.72 -2.89
C HIS A 284 -19.83 -6.29 -2.81
N LEU A 285 -18.93 -7.19 -3.23
CA LEU A 285 -17.48 -6.96 -3.23
C LEU A 285 -17.11 -5.62 -3.90
N GLU A 286 -16.04 -5.00 -3.40
CA GLU A 286 -15.46 -3.71 -3.83
C GLU A 286 -16.29 -2.45 -3.51
N VAL A 287 -17.60 -2.53 -3.24
CA VAL A 287 -18.42 -1.34 -2.99
C VAL A 287 -18.01 -0.55 -1.74
N SER A 288 -17.37 -1.21 -0.78
CA SER A 288 -16.83 -0.55 0.42
C SER A 288 -15.60 0.31 0.14
N SER A 289 -14.93 0.13 -1.01
CA SER A 289 -13.72 0.87 -1.37
C SER A 289 -13.98 2.39 -1.46
N PRO A 290 -14.90 2.88 -2.32
CA PRO A 290 -15.22 4.32 -2.36
C PRO A 290 -15.81 4.84 -1.05
N VAL A 291 -16.59 4.04 -0.34
CA VAL A 291 -17.14 4.42 0.98
C VAL A 291 -16.00 4.65 1.98
N SER A 292 -14.98 3.78 1.97
CA SER A 292 -13.80 3.92 2.82
C SER A 292 -13.00 5.18 2.49
N MET A 293 -12.83 5.50 1.20
CA MET A 293 -12.15 6.73 0.77
C MET A 293 -12.93 7.97 1.18
N GLY A 294 -14.26 7.99 1.01
CA GLY A 294 -15.11 9.10 1.45
C GLY A 294 -15.02 9.33 2.96
N LYS A 295 -15.06 8.25 3.75
CA LYS A 295 -14.86 8.33 5.22
C LYS A 295 -13.47 8.86 5.59
N THR A 296 -12.44 8.44 4.86
CA THR A 296 -11.06 8.92 5.03
C THR A 296 -10.98 10.42 4.77
N ARG A 297 -11.53 10.88 3.64
CA ARG A 297 -11.57 12.29 3.24
C ARG A 297 -12.35 13.15 4.23
N ALA A 298 -13.49 12.65 4.73
CA ALA A 298 -14.28 13.34 5.75
C ALA A 298 -13.50 13.49 7.07
N LYS A 299 -12.72 12.48 7.48
CA LYS A 299 -11.83 12.59 8.65
C LYS A 299 -10.70 13.58 8.42
N GLN A 300 -10.07 13.58 7.24
CA GLN A 300 -9.04 14.56 6.85
C GLN A 300 -9.56 15.99 6.95
N LEU A 301 -10.81 16.22 6.53
CA LEU A 301 -11.50 17.49 6.72
C LEU A 301 -11.68 17.81 8.21
N GLN A 302 -12.17 16.86 9.00
CA GLN A 302 -12.44 17.05 10.43
C GLN A 302 -11.19 17.47 11.22
N ILE A 303 -10.04 16.86 10.93
CA ILE A 303 -8.77 17.16 11.62
C ILE A 303 -7.89 18.19 10.91
N LYS A 304 -8.39 18.79 9.81
CA LYS A 304 -7.69 19.80 8.99
C LYS A 304 -6.32 19.32 8.48
N GLU A 305 -6.29 18.13 7.88
CA GLU A 305 -5.10 17.55 7.24
C GLU A 305 -5.06 17.85 5.74
N GLY A 306 -3.87 17.87 5.15
CA GLY A 306 -3.66 17.93 3.70
C GLY A 306 -4.24 19.18 3.07
N ASP A 307 -5.05 19.00 2.02
CA ASP A 307 -5.79 20.09 1.37
C ASP A 307 -6.68 20.92 2.32
N TYR A 308 -7.06 20.36 3.47
CA TYR A 308 -7.89 21.03 4.48
C TYR A 308 -7.08 21.70 5.59
N SER A 309 -5.76 21.51 5.60
CA SER A 309 -4.86 22.27 6.46
C SER A 309 -5.02 23.76 6.20
N PRO A 310 -5.01 24.65 7.21
CA PRO A 310 -5.11 26.09 6.98
C PRO A 310 -3.83 26.67 6.36
N ASP A 311 -2.67 26.19 6.78
CA ASP A 311 -1.35 26.70 6.42
C ASP A 311 -0.63 25.84 5.37
N GLY A 312 -1.11 24.61 5.14
CA GLY A 312 -0.45 23.66 4.24
C GLY A 312 0.74 22.96 4.86
N SER A 313 0.84 23.00 6.20
CA SER A 313 1.88 22.33 6.96
C SER A 313 1.84 20.80 6.82
N SER A 314 0.70 20.24 6.43
CA SER A 314 0.50 18.81 6.25
C SER A 314 0.07 18.47 4.82
N ARG A 315 0.45 17.29 4.36
CA ARG A 315 -0.03 16.64 3.13
C ARG A 315 -1.12 15.63 3.45
N MET A 316 -1.84 15.22 2.41
CA MET A 316 -2.83 14.14 2.52
C MET A 316 -2.11 12.83 2.84
N GLY A 317 -2.51 12.16 3.91
CA GLY A 317 -1.94 10.87 4.33
C GLY A 317 -0.90 10.96 5.44
N ASP A 318 -0.57 12.17 5.92
CA ASP A 318 0.33 12.38 7.05
C ASP A 318 -0.25 11.81 8.36
N LYS A 319 -1.56 11.94 8.57
CA LYS A 319 -2.25 11.52 9.81
C LYS A 319 -3.32 10.47 9.58
N ILE A 320 -3.94 10.43 8.39
CA ILE A 320 -5.03 9.50 8.09
C ILE A 320 -4.72 8.72 6.83
N VAL A 321 -4.63 7.40 6.96
CA VAL A 321 -4.39 6.49 5.83
C VAL A 321 -5.60 5.60 5.58
N ASN A 322 -5.97 5.46 4.31
CA ASN A 322 -6.98 4.52 3.85
C ASN A 322 -6.33 3.19 3.45
N VAL A 323 -6.89 2.08 3.89
CA VAL A 323 -6.38 0.73 3.60
C VAL A 323 -7.49 -0.12 3.00
N GLN A 324 -7.26 -0.65 1.80
CA GLN A 324 -8.26 -1.43 1.08
C GLN A 324 -7.74 -2.85 0.83
N ARG A 325 -8.37 -3.85 1.46
CA ARG A 325 -8.07 -5.26 1.23
C ARG A 325 -9.11 -5.87 0.29
N ARG A 326 -8.65 -6.22 -0.90
CA ARG A 326 -9.47 -6.68 -2.03
C ARG A 326 -9.23 -8.17 -2.32
N GLY A 327 -10.19 -8.81 -2.99
CA GLY A 327 -10.02 -10.15 -3.56
C GLY A 327 -9.45 -10.06 -4.98
N LYS A 328 -8.62 -11.03 -5.40
CA LYS A 328 -8.02 -11.05 -6.76
C LYS A 328 -9.07 -10.93 -7.87
N TRP A 329 -10.10 -11.76 -7.81
CA TRP A 329 -11.15 -11.81 -8.84
C TRP A 329 -12.10 -10.61 -8.80
N SER A 330 -12.39 -10.09 -7.62
CA SER A 330 -13.25 -8.92 -7.49
C SER A 330 -12.57 -7.66 -8.02
N LYS A 331 -11.25 -7.53 -7.82
CA LYS A 331 -10.45 -6.42 -8.36
C LYS A 331 -10.45 -6.38 -9.90
N LEU A 332 -10.43 -7.54 -10.57
CA LEU A 332 -10.39 -7.61 -12.03
C LEU A 332 -11.77 -7.48 -12.69
N GLY A 333 -12.84 -7.89 -12.00
CA GLY A 333 -14.18 -7.97 -12.57
C GLY A 333 -15.14 -6.83 -12.18
N LYS A 334 -14.75 -5.95 -11.24
CA LYS A 334 -15.61 -4.86 -10.77
C LYS A 334 -14.91 -3.52 -10.95
N ALA A 335 -15.65 -2.56 -11.52
CA ALA A 335 -15.15 -1.22 -11.82
C ALA A 335 -15.19 -0.24 -10.63
N VAL A 336 -15.84 -0.61 -9.51
CA VAL A 336 -16.13 0.26 -8.35
C VAL A 336 -14.98 0.29 -7.34
#